data_AF-A0A939S541-F1
#
_entry.id   AF-A0A939S541-F1
#
_cell.length_a   1.000
_cell.length_b   1.000
_cell.length_c   1.000
_cell.angle_alpha   90.00
_cell.angle_beta   90.00
_cell.angle_gamma   90.00
#
_symmetry.space_group_name_H-M   'P 1'
#
loop_
_entity.id
_entity.type
_entity.pdbx_description
1 polymer ?
#
loop_
_entity_poly.entity_id
_entity_poly.type
_entity_poly.pdbx_seq_one_letter_code
_entity_poly.pdbx_strand_id
1 'polypeptide(L)'
;MKRLALVAAAGVALSAAPAHAADPDPYACFGGARYVAMGAGFRCADLPMFCAAARALLAEVGGNEAAAEKLARSRGHGRLSIALAHRFCRDRG
;
A
#
# COMPACT_ATOMS: atom_id res chain seq x y z
N MET A 1 30.49 -15.61 -43.33
CA MET A 1 29.28 -16.46 -43.22
C MET A 1 29.29 -16.98 -41.79
N LYS A 2 28.27 -16.93 -40.92
CA LYS A 2 26.83 -16.84 -41.04
C LYS A 2 26.35 -16.33 -39.67
N ARG A 3 25.42 -15.37 -39.67
CA ARG A 3 24.81 -14.74 -38.49
C ARG A 3 24.04 -15.77 -37.66
N LEU A 4 24.01 -15.61 -36.34
CA LEU A 4 22.85 -15.92 -35.51
C LEU A 4 22.86 -15.03 -34.26
N ALA A 5 21.93 -14.09 -34.26
CA ALA A 5 21.53 -13.29 -33.13
C ALA A 5 20.62 -14.12 -32.21
N LEU A 6 20.66 -13.87 -30.91
CA LEU A 6 19.46 -13.48 -30.18
C LEU A 6 19.86 -12.87 -28.83
N VAL A 7 19.51 -11.60 -28.67
CA VAL A 7 19.64 -10.83 -27.43
C VAL A 7 18.50 -11.20 -26.48
N ALA A 8 18.85 -11.21 -25.20
CA ALA A 8 18.04 -11.18 -23.99
C ALA A 8 16.57 -10.79 -24.13
N ALA A 9 15.70 -11.53 -23.44
CA ALA A 9 15.16 -11.11 -22.15
C ALA A 9 14.11 -12.12 -21.70
N ALA A 10 14.28 -12.66 -20.50
CA ALA A 10 13.25 -13.37 -19.78
C ALA A 10 12.09 -12.41 -19.51
N GLY A 11 11.10 -12.41 -20.40
CA GLY A 11 9.80 -11.78 -20.16
C GLY A 11 9.07 -12.62 -19.14
N VAL A 12 9.32 -12.35 -17.86
CA VAL A 12 8.46 -12.80 -16.77
C VAL A 12 7.07 -12.23 -17.04
N ALA A 13 6.17 -13.07 -17.54
CA ALA A 13 4.75 -12.77 -17.58
C ALA A 13 4.26 -12.76 -16.13
N LEU A 14 4.50 -11.66 -15.43
CA LEU A 14 3.85 -11.35 -14.16
C LEU A 14 2.39 -10.98 -14.52
N SER A 15 1.56 -12.00 -14.74
CA SER A 15 0.11 -11.86 -14.77
C SER A 15 -0.37 -11.54 -13.35
N ALA A 16 -0.11 -10.31 -12.92
CA ALA A 16 -0.66 -9.72 -11.71
C ALA A 16 -1.81 -8.79 -12.10
N ALA A 17 -2.98 -9.37 -12.30
CA ALA A 17 -4.23 -8.66 -12.13
C ALA A 17 -5.25 -9.69 -11.63
N PRO A 18 -5.48 -9.82 -10.30
CA PRO A 18 -6.67 -10.51 -9.86
C PRO A 18 -7.86 -9.77 -10.45
N ALA A 19 -8.74 -10.55 -11.07
CA ALA A 19 -9.99 -10.13 -11.66
C ALA A 19 -10.67 -9.08 -10.76
N HIS A 20 -10.93 -7.90 -11.31
CA HIS A 20 -11.78 -6.91 -10.67
C HIS A 20 -13.21 -7.48 -10.67
N ALA A 21 -13.51 -8.28 -9.64
CA ALA A 21 -14.88 -8.62 -9.31
C ALA A 21 -15.59 -7.31 -8.93
N ALA A 22 -16.67 -7.00 -9.66
CA ALA A 22 -17.59 -5.89 -9.39
C ALA A 22 -17.95 -5.83 -7.90
N ASP A 23 -17.75 -4.67 -7.26
CA ASP A 23 -17.36 -4.57 -5.85
C ASP A 23 -18.41 -5.08 -4.83
N PRO A 24 -18.13 -6.18 -4.11
CA PRO A 24 -18.76 -6.52 -2.84
C PRO A 24 -18.17 -5.66 -1.71
N ASP A 25 -18.92 -4.64 -1.23
CA ASP A 25 -18.52 -3.70 -0.16
C ASP A 25 -17.11 -3.07 -0.38
N PRO A 26 -17.00 -1.78 -0.77
CA PRO A 26 -15.71 -1.12 -1.06
C PRO A 26 -14.76 -1.01 0.14
N TYR A 27 -15.18 -1.49 1.31
CA TYR A 27 -14.44 -1.59 2.55
C TYR A 27 -14.16 -3.03 3.01
N ALA A 28 -14.48 -4.06 2.21
CA ALA A 28 -14.37 -5.46 2.59
C ALA A 28 -12.96 -5.87 3.06
N CYS A 29 -11.91 -5.34 2.43
CA CYS A 29 -10.51 -5.60 2.80
C CYS A 29 -10.14 -5.14 4.22
N PHE A 30 -10.93 -4.25 4.83
CA PHE A 30 -10.67 -3.75 6.19
C PHE A 30 -11.27 -4.65 7.27
N GLY A 31 -12.15 -5.60 6.92
CA GLY A 31 -12.80 -6.50 7.87
C GLY A 31 -13.50 -5.75 9.01
N GLY A 32 -13.05 -5.97 10.25
CA GLY A 32 -13.56 -5.27 11.44
C GLY A 32 -13.22 -3.78 11.52
N ALA A 33 -12.26 -3.28 10.72
CA ALA A 33 -11.88 -1.87 10.69
C ALA A 33 -12.62 -1.05 9.61
N ARG A 34 -13.63 -1.64 8.95
CA ARG A 34 -14.34 -0.99 7.82
C ARG A 34 -14.92 0.39 8.16
N TYR A 35 -15.47 0.57 9.36
CA TYR A 35 -16.06 1.85 9.78
C TYR A 35 -15.00 2.91 10.09
N VAL A 36 -13.80 2.49 10.52
CA VAL A 36 -12.66 3.39 10.70
C VAL A 36 -12.15 3.85 9.33
N ALA A 37 -12.05 2.94 8.36
CA ALA A 37 -11.69 3.27 7.00
C ALA A 37 -12.72 4.20 6.34
N MET A 38 -14.01 3.93 6.53
CA MET A 38 -15.10 4.81 6.08
C MET A 38 -15.02 6.21 6.69
N GLY A 39 -14.82 6.31 8.02
CA GLY A 39 -14.65 7.60 8.71
C GLY A 39 -13.39 8.37 8.29
N ALA A 40 -12.38 7.68 7.75
CA ALA A 40 -11.19 8.27 7.17
C ALA A 40 -11.29 8.53 5.66
N GLY A 41 -12.43 8.24 5.02
CA GLY A 41 -12.62 8.38 3.57
C GLY A 41 -11.76 7.42 2.74
N PHE A 42 -11.40 6.27 3.32
CA PHE A 42 -10.36 5.39 2.80
C PHE A 42 -10.94 4.06 2.29
N ARG A 43 -10.77 3.76 1.00
CA ARG A 43 -11.33 2.55 0.37
C ARG A 43 -10.27 1.50 0.11
N CYS A 44 -10.70 0.28 -0.17
CA CYS A 44 -9.79 -0.82 -0.48
C CYS A 44 -8.89 -0.56 -1.69
N ALA A 45 -9.40 0.16 -2.70
CA ALA A 45 -8.63 0.58 -3.86
C ALA A 45 -7.45 1.51 -3.51
N ASP A 46 -7.56 2.26 -2.41
CA ASP A 46 -6.56 3.25 -1.99
C ASP A 46 -5.41 2.59 -1.17
N LEU A 47 -5.58 1.33 -0.76
CA LEU A 47 -4.67 0.57 0.11
C LEU A 47 -3.22 0.46 -0.42
N PRO A 48 -2.96 0.19 -1.72
CA PRO A 48 -1.59 0.09 -2.23
C PRO A 48 -0.83 1.41 -2.13
N MET A 49 -1.44 2.51 -2.59
CA MET A 49 -0.82 3.85 -2.56
C MET A 49 -0.59 4.34 -1.13
N PHE A 50 -1.57 4.09 -0.26
CA PHE A 50 -1.46 4.43 1.16
C PHE A 50 -0.32 3.70 1.85
N CYS A 51 -0.15 2.40 1.62
CA CYS A 51 0.96 1.65 2.19
C CYS A 51 2.31 2.02 1.55
N ALA A 52 2.35 2.49 0.30
CA ALA A 52 3.57 3.07 -0.27
C ALA A 52 3.95 4.38 0.46
N ALA A 53 2.99 5.28 0.71
CA ALA A 53 3.23 6.52 1.43
C ALA A 53 3.65 6.29 2.90
N ALA A 54 3.01 5.35 3.60
CA ALA A 54 3.39 4.98 4.96
C ALA A 54 4.83 4.44 5.03
N ARG A 55 5.25 3.64 4.05
CA ARG A 55 6.63 3.14 3.94
C ARG A 55 7.63 4.26 3.64
N ALA A 56 7.27 5.22 2.79
CA ALA A 56 8.13 6.37 2.53
C ALA A 56 8.37 7.19 3.81
N LEU A 57 7.32 7.46 4.59
CA LEU A 57 7.44 8.13 5.89
C LEU A 57 8.35 7.35 6.85
N LEU A 58 8.23 6.02 6.90
CA LEU A 58 9.07 5.18 7.75
C LEU A 58 10.53 5.20 7.30
N ALA A 59 10.78 5.17 5.98
CA ALA A 59 12.13 5.25 5.41
C ALA A 59 12.80 6.61 5.70
N GLU A 60 12.04 7.72 5.62
CA GLU A 60 12.55 9.07 5.92
C GLU A 60 13.13 9.18 7.33
N VAL A 61 12.59 8.42 8.29
CA VAL A 61 13.03 8.42 9.69
C VAL A 61 13.89 7.21 10.06
N GLY A 62 14.40 6.49 9.07
CA GLY A 62 15.31 5.36 9.27
C GLY A 62 14.67 4.13 9.92
N GLY A 63 13.40 3.86 9.66
CA GLY A 63 12.71 2.67 10.19
C GLY A 63 12.08 2.83 11.57
N ASN A 64 12.13 4.03 12.16
CA ASN A 64 11.57 4.27 13.49
C ASN A 64 10.07 4.61 13.41
N GLU A 65 9.21 3.67 13.85
CA GLU A 65 7.75 3.83 13.81
C GLU A 65 7.24 5.05 14.62
N ALA A 66 7.80 5.31 15.81
CA ALA A 66 7.37 6.44 16.64
C ALA A 66 7.75 7.80 16.02
N ALA A 67 8.92 7.86 15.38
CA ALA A 67 9.34 9.04 14.63
C ALA A 67 8.49 9.24 13.38
N ALA A 68 8.13 8.15 12.68
CA ALA A 68 7.25 8.19 11.51
C ALA A 68 5.84 8.66 11.89
N GLU A 69 5.33 8.20 13.04
CA GLU A 69 4.05 8.64 13.58
C GLU A 69 4.05 10.13 13.94
N LYS A 70 5.14 10.61 14.57
CA LYS A 70 5.32 12.03 14.88
C LYS A 70 5.40 12.88 13.61
N LEU A 71 6.15 12.41 12.60
CA LEU A 71 6.25 13.07 11.29
C LEU A 71 4.91 13.07 10.55
N ALA A 72 4.16 11.98 10.61
CA ALA A 72 2.84 11.90 10.01
C ALA A 72 1.86 12.90 10.65
N ARG A 73 1.87 13.00 11.98
CA ARG A 73 1.09 14.01 12.72
C ARG A 73 1.51 15.43 12.37
N SER A 74 2.80 15.73 12.26
CA SER A 74 3.27 17.07 11.90
C SER A 74 2.90 17.46 10.46
N ARG A 75 2.70 16.48 9.57
CA ARG A 75 2.17 16.66 8.21
C ARG A 75 0.64 16.73 8.15
N GLY A 76 -0.05 16.74 9.30
CA GLY A 76 -1.50 16.88 9.38
C GLY A 76 -2.28 15.58 9.19
N HIS A 77 -1.63 14.41 9.19
CA HIS A 77 -2.36 13.14 9.12
C HIS A 77 -3.10 12.86 10.42
N GLY A 78 -4.38 12.51 10.29
CA GLY A 78 -5.26 12.21 11.42
C GLY A 78 -4.92 10.88 12.10
N ARG A 79 -5.36 10.75 13.36
CA ARG A 79 -5.15 9.56 14.19
C ARG A 79 -5.69 8.27 13.55
N LEU A 80 -6.83 8.34 12.85
CA LEU A 80 -7.43 7.17 12.18
C LEU A 80 -6.57 6.69 11.01
N SER A 81 -6.05 7.59 10.19
CA SER A 81 -5.14 7.25 9.09
C SER A 81 -3.87 6.57 9.64
N ILE A 82 -3.28 7.13 10.69
CA ILE A 82 -2.11 6.51 11.35
C ILE A 82 -2.43 5.10 11.86
N ALA A 83 -3.56 4.92 12.56
CA ALA A 83 -3.97 3.61 13.05
C ALA A 83 -4.20 2.59 11.91
N LEU A 84 -4.74 3.02 10.78
CA LEU A 84 -4.90 2.18 9.59
C LEU A 84 -3.53 1.79 9.00
N ALA A 85 -2.57 2.71 8.94
CA ALA A 85 -1.22 2.41 8.45
C ALA A 85 -0.52 1.34 9.30
N HIS A 86 -0.54 1.46 10.63
CA HIS A 86 0.03 0.45 11.52
C HIS A 86 -0.62 -0.92 11.35
N ARG A 87 -1.94 -0.96 11.15
CA ARG A 87 -2.68 -2.23 11.04
C ARG A 87 -2.51 -2.92 9.69
N PHE A 88 -2.43 -2.17 8.59
CA PHE A 88 -2.55 -2.74 7.24
C PHE A 88 -1.27 -2.67 6.41
N CYS A 89 -0.29 -1.84 6.78
CA CYS A 89 0.90 -1.60 5.97
C CYS A 89 2.19 -2.21 6.55
N ARG A 90 2.11 -2.94 7.67
CA ARG A 90 3.27 -3.50 8.37
C ARG A 90 3.89 -4.71 7.66
N ASP A 91 3.07 -5.54 7.01
CA ASP A 91 3.48 -6.86 6.48
C ASP A 91 3.43 -6.99 4.95
N ARG A 92 3.30 -5.88 4.20
CA ARG A 92 3.23 -5.90 2.71
C ARG A 92 4.53 -5.46 2.03
N GLY A 93 5.65 -5.97 2.54
CA GLY A 93 7.00 -5.82 1.99
C GLY A 93 7.35 -6.99 1.09
#